data_AF-A0A952P393-F1
#
_entry.id   AF-A0A952P393-F1
#
_cell.length_a   1.000
_cell.length_b   1.000
_cell.length_c   1.000
_cell.angle_alpha   90.00
_cell.angle_beta   90.00
_cell.angle_gamma   90.00
#
_symmetry.space_group_name_H-M   'P 1'
#
loop_
_entity.id
_entity.type
_entity.pdbx_description
1 polymer ?
#
loop_
_entity_poly.entity_id
_entity_poly.type
_entity_poly.pdbx_seq_one_letter_code
_entity_poly.pdbx_strand_id
1 'polypeptide(L)'
;MTQCEIAAQNADLPLPESSKPLSELKAIRGVYISTYGCQMNVNDSERMLSLMEMVNFAPVDKPEEATVIIINACSVREKPVQKVYSEVGRYRKLKARNPELRIGVAGCVGQQEKENLIKNQPLIDFVFGTDNIDELPGLVRKLYETEAPTKIVEARFKHRDPYHVETLVRNPGVTTFVNIAKGCDNFCTFCIVPFTRGRERSRPLQHIVTDVRHLVRRGVKEVTLLGQNVNSYHDDSADFADLLAEVAVQTDVDRIRYTTSHPKDFNQKLVDVMATHSAKICDGIHLPFQSGSTRVLERMNRGYSREDYLEKIAMIRKSLPNAVFSTDIIVGFPGETEEDFQDTMSLVKEVGFETIFAFKYSPRPFTKAAKFEDQIDDATGSDRLARLFAMHEEMAFALNKKYENQVLPVLVEKHENGRSTGRSTQNKLVHFAGIPEDIGRIVPVRIQKAFPFAFTGERVLIHPETAVLS
;
A
#
# COMPACT_ATOMS: atom_id res chain seq x y z
N MET A 1 19.43 43.40 21.86
CA MET A 1 19.32 43.65 20.41
C MET A 1 19.46 42.32 19.70
N THR A 2 18.51 42.05 18.82
CA THR A 2 18.14 40.79 18.19
C THR A 2 19.20 40.26 17.22
N GLN A 3 19.21 38.94 16.97
CA GLN A 3 19.99 38.21 15.95
C GLN A 3 19.69 38.64 14.47
N CYS A 4 19.16 39.84 14.25
CA CYS A 4 18.76 40.36 12.95
C CYS A 4 19.83 41.25 12.28
N GLU A 5 21.01 41.44 12.89
CA GLU A 5 22.01 42.41 12.40
C GLU A 5 23.32 41.81 11.86
N ILE A 6 23.42 40.47 11.76
CA ILE A 6 24.60 39.81 11.12
C ILE A 6 24.33 39.44 9.65
N ALA A 7 23.10 39.63 9.15
CA ALA A 7 22.71 39.27 7.78
C ALA A 7 22.93 40.37 6.71
N ALA A 8 23.64 41.46 7.02
CA ALA A 8 23.73 42.64 6.16
C ALA A 8 25.15 43.00 5.67
N GLN A 9 26.06 42.02 5.57
CA GLN A 9 27.37 42.19 4.92
C GLN A 9 27.81 40.90 4.23
N ASN A 10 27.22 40.59 3.07
CA ASN A 10 27.77 39.70 2.04
C ASN A 10 26.97 39.83 0.73
N ALA A 11 26.69 41.07 0.34
CA ALA A 11 26.14 41.42 -0.97
C ALA A 11 27.26 42.02 -1.80
N ASP A 12 28.03 41.16 -2.47
CA ASP A 12 28.78 41.43 -3.71
C ASP A 12 29.74 40.27 -3.98
N LEU A 13 29.22 39.23 -4.63
CA LEU A 13 30.04 38.25 -5.34
C LEU A 13 29.58 38.25 -6.80
N PRO A 14 30.48 38.44 -7.78
CA PRO A 14 30.10 38.54 -9.18
C PRO A 14 29.54 37.20 -9.68
N LEU A 15 28.36 37.28 -10.30
CA LEU A 15 27.74 36.18 -11.03
C LEU A 15 28.69 35.74 -12.17
N PRO A 16 28.96 34.43 -12.36
CA PRO A 16 29.73 33.99 -13.50
C PRO A 16 28.97 34.29 -14.79
N GLU A 17 29.50 35.20 -15.61
CA GLU A 17 29.09 35.39 -16.99
C GLU A 17 29.32 34.09 -17.79
N SER A 18 28.25 33.34 -18.04
CA SER A 18 28.12 32.57 -19.28
C SER A 18 26.64 32.45 -19.65
N SER A 19 26.08 33.54 -20.18
CA SER A 19 24.78 33.53 -20.82
C SER A 19 24.88 32.82 -22.16
N LYS A 20 24.79 31.49 -22.15
CA LYS A 20 24.24 30.78 -23.32
C LYS A 20 22.74 31.11 -23.39
N PRO A 21 22.20 31.45 -24.56
CA PRO A 21 20.78 31.75 -24.69
C PRO A 21 19.95 30.55 -24.24
N LEU A 22 18.86 30.82 -23.52
CA LEU A 22 17.79 29.92 -23.09
C LEU A 22 16.97 29.37 -24.28
N SER A 23 17.63 29.01 -25.38
CA SER A 23 17.00 28.72 -26.68
C SER A 23 17.10 27.26 -27.10
N GLU A 24 17.16 26.31 -26.16
CA GLU A 24 16.84 24.90 -26.38
C GLU A 24 16.25 24.33 -25.08
N LEU A 25 14.96 24.62 -24.83
CA LEU A 25 14.15 23.79 -23.93
C LEU A 25 14.19 22.37 -24.50
N LYS A 26 15.09 21.51 -24.01
CA LYS A 26 15.03 20.06 -24.27
C LYS A 26 13.58 19.65 -24.02
N ALA A 27 12.92 19.12 -25.06
CA ALA A 27 11.53 18.69 -24.98
C ALA A 27 11.30 17.88 -23.70
N ILE A 28 10.22 18.19 -22.97
CA ILE A 28 9.84 17.45 -21.77
C ILE A 28 9.84 15.95 -22.09
N ARG A 29 10.61 15.18 -21.34
CA ARG A 29 10.82 13.76 -21.61
C ARG A 29 9.73 12.93 -20.97
N GLY A 30 9.14 11.99 -21.70
CA GLY A 30 8.10 11.10 -21.17
C GLY A 30 8.68 10.05 -20.21
N VAL A 31 8.02 9.81 -19.08
CA VAL A 31 8.25 8.65 -18.19
C VAL A 31 6.98 7.81 -18.10
N TYR A 32 7.11 6.49 -18.29
CA TYR A 32 6.01 5.54 -18.12
C TYR A 32 6.36 4.56 -17.01
N ILE A 33 5.47 4.40 -16.02
CA ILE A 33 5.65 3.44 -14.93
C ILE A 33 4.57 2.38 -14.99
N SER A 34 4.99 1.14 -15.20
CA SER A 34 4.13 -0.04 -15.09
C SER A 34 4.23 -0.60 -13.68
N THR A 35 3.12 -0.61 -12.95
CA THR A 35 3.11 -0.99 -11.53
C THR A 35 2.42 -2.33 -11.33
N TYR A 36 3.11 -3.28 -10.71
CA TYR A 36 2.58 -4.57 -10.32
C TYR A 36 2.87 -4.87 -8.86
N GLY A 37 1.82 -5.03 -8.07
CA GLY A 37 2.01 -5.41 -6.68
C GLY A 37 0.89 -4.99 -5.78
N CYS A 38 1.28 -4.42 -4.65
CA CYS A 38 0.40 -3.95 -3.60
C CYS A 38 0.33 -2.41 -3.57
N GLN A 39 -0.42 -1.90 -2.61
CA GLN A 39 -0.60 -0.48 -2.32
C GLN A 39 0.76 0.23 -2.11
N MET A 40 1.73 -0.46 -1.52
CA MET A 40 3.09 0.08 -1.38
C MET A 40 3.77 0.32 -2.74
N ASN A 41 3.61 -0.58 -3.72
CA ASN A 41 4.14 -0.34 -5.07
C ASN A 41 3.43 0.82 -5.75
N VAL A 42 2.12 0.98 -5.56
CA VAL A 42 1.37 2.14 -6.09
C VAL A 42 1.93 3.45 -5.50
N ASN A 43 2.12 3.49 -4.18
CA ASN A 43 2.69 4.66 -3.51
C ASN A 43 4.15 4.93 -3.95
N ASP A 44 4.97 3.88 -4.07
CA ASP A 44 6.35 4.00 -4.58
C ASP A 44 6.35 4.57 -6.01
N SER A 45 5.38 4.21 -6.85
CA SER A 45 5.25 4.74 -8.21
C SER A 45 4.88 6.22 -8.24
N GLU A 46 3.96 6.68 -7.40
CA GLU A 46 3.65 8.11 -7.27
C GLU A 46 4.87 8.92 -6.81
N ARG A 47 5.64 8.37 -5.88
CA ARG A 47 6.91 8.96 -5.45
C ARG A 47 7.91 9.03 -6.61
N MET A 48 8.10 7.94 -7.35
CA MET A 48 8.99 7.91 -8.51
C MET A 48 8.58 8.95 -9.55
N LEU A 49 7.29 9.09 -9.86
CA LEU A 49 6.81 10.12 -10.78
C LEU A 49 7.12 11.53 -10.26
N SER A 50 6.89 11.80 -8.97
CA SER A 50 7.20 13.09 -8.35
C SER A 50 8.71 13.42 -8.42
N LEU A 51 9.58 12.43 -8.18
CA LEU A 51 11.04 12.59 -8.30
C LEU A 51 11.47 12.83 -9.75
N MET A 52 10.82 12.18 -10.71
CA MET A 52 11.10 12.33 -12.13
C MET A 52 10.71 13.71 -12.66
N GLU A 53 9.64 14.32 -12.14
CA GLU A 53 9.29 15.72 -12.45
C GLU A 53 10.39 16.71 -12.05
N MET A 54 11.05 16.48 -10.92
CA MET A 54 12.16 17.33 -10.45
C MET A 54 13.35 17.33 -11.41
N VAL A 55 13.44 16.35 -12.31
CA VAL A 55 14.47 16.26 -13.37
C VAL A 55 13.90 16.37 -14.79
N ASN A 56 12.78 17.09 -14.95
CA ASN A 56 12.15 17.44 -16.23
C ASN A 56 11.60 16.25 -17.04
N PHE A 57 11.08 15.23 -16.35
CA PHE A 57 10.27 14.18 -16.98
C PHE A 57 8.79 14.35 -16.61
N ALA A 58 7.91 14.17 -17.58
CA ALA A 58 6.47 14.14 -17.36
C ALA A 58 5.92 12.73 -17.55
N PRO A 59 4.95 12.28 -16.73
CA PRO A 59 4.31 11.01 -16.95
C PRO A 59 3.55 10.98 -18.27
N VAL A 60 3.56 9.82 -18.90
CA VAL A 60 2.78 9.52 -20.10
C VAL A 60 1.93 8.28 -19.87
N ASP A 61 0.79 8.19 -20.55
CA ASP A 61 -0.16 7.07 -20.38
C ASP A 61 0.25 5.82 -21.17
N LYS A 62 1.14 5.99 -22.16
CA LYS A 62 1.55 4.93 -23.07
C LYS A 62 3.07 4.77 -23.10
N PRO A 63 3.59 3.52 -23.11
CA PRO A 63 5.02 3.27 -23.17
C PRO A 63 5.66 3.79 -24.47
N GLU A 64 4.90 3.93 -25.57
CA GLU A 64 5.37 4.49 -26.84
C GLU A 64 5.78 5.96 -26.76
N GLU A 65 5.23 6.70 -25.80
CA GLU A 65 5.48 8.14 -25.60
C GLU A 65 6.64 8.39 -24.63
N ALA A 66 7.18 7.33 -24.03
CA ALA A 66 8.20 7.41 -23.00
C ALA A 66 9.62 7.39 -23.56
N THR A 67 10.51 8.08 -22.86
CA THR A 67 11.97 7.95 -22.99
C THR A 67 12.57 7.18 -21.81
N VAL A 68 11.83 7.08 -20.70
CA VAL A 68 12.13 6.20 -19.57
C VAL A 68 10.91 5.33 -19.28
N ILE A 69 11.08 4.02 -19.28
CA ILE A 69 10.07 3.06 -18.82
C ILE A 69 10.56 2.42 -17.52
N ILE A 70 9.75 2.42 -16.47
CA ILE A 70 10.07 1.75 -15.20
C ILE A 70 9.02 0.67 -14.93
N ILE A 71 9.47 -0.55 -14.64
CA ILE A 71 8.60 -1.64 -14.20
C ILE A 71 8.78 -1.79 -12.69
N ASN A 72 7.81 -1.33 -11.91
CA ASN A 72 7.79 -1.44 -10.46
C ASN A 72 7.07 -2.73 -10.04
N ALA A 73 7.81 -3.75 -9.61
CA ALA A 73 7.25 -5.08 -9.40
C ALA A 73 7.43 -5.62 -7.96
N CYS A 74 6.37 -6.24 -7.44
CA CYS A 74 6.32 -6.96 -6.17
C CYS A 74 6.90 -8.39 -6.31
N SER A 75 7.56 -8.91 -5.27
CA SER A 75 8.11 -10.27 -5.21
C SER A 75 7.22 -11.28 -4.47
N VAL A 76 6.08 -10.83 -3.92
CA VAL A 76 5.23 -11.65 -3.04
C VAL A 76 4.28 -12.56 -3.82
N ARG A 77 3.84 -12.15 -5.03
CA ARG A 77 2.91 -12.92 -5.87
C ARG A 77 3.63 -13.97 -6.71
N GLU A 78 2.89 -14.96 -7.23
CA GLU A 78 3.46 -16.03 -8.05
C GLU A 78 4.06 -15.49 -9.36
N LYS A 79 5.19 -16.08 -9.78
CA LYS A 79 5.93 -15.74 -11.01
C LYS A 79 6.18 -14.24 -11.25
N PRO A 80 6.63 -13.47 -10.23
CA PRO A 80 6.73 -12.02 -10.36
C PRO A 80 7.86 -11.61 -11.31
N VAL A 81 8.98 -12.36 -11.28
CA VAL A 81 10.16 -12.13 -12.12
C VAL A 81 9.87 -12.43 -13.59
N GLN A 82 9.16 -13.53 -13.89
CA GLN A 82 8.78 -13.89 -15.25
C GLN A 82 7.88 -12.83 -15.89
N LYS A 83 7.00 -12.19 -15.10
CA LYS A 83 6.16 -11.09 -15.57
C LYS A 83 7.00 -9.89 -16.00
N VAL A 84 8.01 -9.52 -15.21
CA VAL A 84 8.97 -8.46 -15.58
C VAL A 84 9.68 -8.80 -16.89
N TYR A 85 10.21 -10.03 -17.04
CA TYR A 85 10.89 -10.42 -18.28
C TYR A 85 9.96 -10.40 -19.50
N SER A 86 8.74 -10.89 -19.35
CA SER A 86 7.73 -10.87 -20.42
C SER A 86 7.46 -9.44 -20.89
N GLU A 87 7.30 -8.52 -19.95
CA GLU A 87 6.99 -7.13 -20.26
C GLU A 87 8.16 -6.37 -20.86
N VAL A 88 9.38 -6.51 -20.32
CA VAL A 88 10.57 -5.93 -20.96
C VAL A 88 10.71 -6.45 -22.40
N GLY A 89 10.40 -7.73 -22.64
CA GLY A 89 10.38 -8.32 -23.97
C GLY A 89 9.44 -7.61 -24.95
N ARG A 90 8.30 -7.09 -24.48
CA ARG A 90 7.33 -6.31 -25.30
C ARG A 90 7.92 -4.97 -25.75
N TYR A 91 8.78 -4.35 -24.93
CA TYR A 91 9.41 -3.06 -25.24
C TYR A 91 10.61 -3.16 -26.19
N ARG A 92 11.02 -4.36 -26.63
CA ARG A 92 12.11 -4.55 -27.59
C ARG A 92 11.93 -3.72 -28.86
N LYS A 93 10.71 -3.71 -29.43
CA LYS A 93 10.41 -2.93 -30.65
C LYS A 93 10.46 -1.43 -30.38
N LEU A 94 10.02 -0.98 -29.20
CA LEU A 94 10.10 0.44 -28.82
C LEU A 94 11.56 0.89 -28.73
N LYS A 95 12.40 0.10 -28.06
CA LYS A 95 13.82 0.38 -27.89
C LYS A 95 14.62 0.32 -29.19
N ALA A 96 14.22 -0.53 -30.13
CA ALA A 96 14.80 -0.54 -31.47
C ALA A 96 14.46 0.73 -32.28
N ARG A 97 13.26 1.30 -32.09
CA ARG A 97 12.84 2.56 -32.74
C ARG A 97 13.43 3.80 -32.07
N ASN A 98 13.60 3.76 -30.76
CA ASN A 98 14.18 4.84 -29.96
C ASN A 98 15.39 4.31 -29.15
N PRO A 99 16.62 4.43 -29.67
CA PRO A 99 17.83 4.03 -28.96
C PRO A 99 18.09 4.80 -27.65
N GLU A 100 17.48 5.97 -27.46
CA GLU A 100 17.55 6.75 -26.22
C GLU A 100 16.59 6.22 -25.13
N LEU A 101 15.69 5.30 -25.47
CA LEU A 101 14.76 4.69 -24.51
C LEU A 101 15.54 3.90 -23.44
N ARG A 102 15.34 4.28 -22.18
CA ARG A 102 15.88 3.58 -21.01
C ARG A 102 14.80 2.75 -20.35
N ILE A 103 15.09 1.48 -20.07
CA ILE A 103 14.17 0.55 -19.40
C ILE A 103 14.74 0.19 -18.03
N GLY A 104 13.99 0.50 -16.98
CA GLY A 104 14.32 0.24 -15.59
C GLY A 104 13.42 -0.80 -14.94
N VAL A 105 13.97 -1.53 -13.96
CA VAL A 105 13.18 -2.39 -13.06
C VAL A 105 13.37 -1.94 -11.62
N ALA A 106 12.26 -1.79 -10.90
CA ALA A 106 12.20 -1.29 -9.52
C ALA A 106 11.40 -2.23 -8.61
N GLY A 107 11.28 -1.84 -7.34
CA GLY A 107 10.45 -2.53 -6.36
C GLY A 107 11.13 -3.78 -5.79
N CYS A 108 10.32 -4.64 -5.16
CA CYS A 108 10.84 -5.82 -4.46
C CYS A 108 11.56 -6.80 -5.41
N VAL A 109 11.14 -6.89 -6.67
CA VAL A 109 11.84 -7.70 -7.68
C VAL A 109 13.23 -7.11 -7.99
N GLY A 110 13.34 -5.80 -8.17
CA GLY A 110 14.62 -5.11 -8.34
C GLY A 110 15.56 -5.35 -7.16
N GLN A 111 15.03 -5.28 -5.93
CA GLN A 111 15.77 -5.54 -4.70
C GLN A 111 16.25 -7.00 -4.58
N GLN A 112 15.42 -7.95 -5.00
CA GLN A 112 15.70 -9.39 -4.91
C GLN A 112 16.70 -9.85 -5.96
N GLU A 113 16.46 -9.52 -7.23
CA GLU A 113 17.17 -10.12 -8.37
C GLU A 113 18.40 -9.32 -8.81
N LYS A 114 18.43 -8.01 -8.55
CA LYS A 114 19.60 -7.14 -8.77
C LYS A 114 20.24 -7.33 -10.16
N GLU A 115 21.51 -7.71 -10.22
CA GLU A 115 22.27 -7.92 -11.46
C GLU A 115 21.71 -9.08 -12.31
N ASN A 116 21.01 -10.06 -11.70
CA ASN A 116 20.45 -11.20 -12.44
C ASN A 116 19.38 -10.76 -13.43
N LEU A 117 18.65 -9.67 -13.15
CA LEU A 117 17.68 -9.11 -14.11
C LEU A 117 18.36 -8.72 -15.41
N ILE A 118 19.47 -7.98 -15.33
CA ILE A 118 20.21 -7.52 -16.51
C ILE A 118 20.88 -8.68 -17.22
N LYS A 119 21.45 -9.64 -16.47
CA LYS A 119 22.06 -10.85 -17.05
C LYS A 119 21.04 -11.67 -17.87
N ASN A 120 19.83 -11.86 -17.34
CA ASN A 120 18.79 -12.66 -17.97
C ASN A 120 17.97 -11.89 -19.03
N GLN A 121 17.91 -10.56 -18.93
CA GLN A 121 17.23 -9.69 -19.88
C GLN A 121 18.08 -8.44 -20.17
N PRO A 122 19.01 -8.50 -21.15
CA PRO A 122 19.94 -7.41 -21.48
C PRO A 122 19.29 -6.11 -21.97
N LEU A 123 17.98 -6.15 -22.30
CA LEU A 123 17.22 -4.94 -22.62
C LEU A 123 17.04 -3.99 -21.43
N ILE A 124 17.19 -4.47 -20.18
CA ILE A 124 17.11 -3.65 -18.97
C ILE A 124 18.38 -2.81 -18.84
N ASP A 125 18.24 -1.49 -18.72
CA ASP A 125 19.37 -0.55 -18.58
C ASP A 125 19.72 -0.26 -17.13
N PHE A 126 18.72 -0.25 -16.25
CA PHE A 126 18.96 -0.01 -14.85
C PHE A 126 18.03 -0.79 -13.93
N VAL A 127 18.51 -1.11 -12.75
CA VAL A 127 17.75 -1.78 -11.70
C VAL A 127 17.96 -0.99 -10.42
N PHE A 128 16.89 -0.75 -9.68
CA PHE A 128 17.03 -0.16 -8.34
C PHE A 128 16.11 -0.81 -7.31
N GLY A 129 16.61 -0.83 -6.08
CA GLY A 129 15.98 -1.45 -4.93
C GLY A 129 14.89 -0.57 -4.30
N THR A 130 14.24 -1.13 -3.29
CA THR A 130 13.15 -0.47 -2.56
C THR A 130 13.65 0.70 -1.68
N ASP A 131 14.92 0.68 -1.29
CA ASP A 131 15.58 1.73 -0.51
C ASP A 131 16.25 2.82 -1.35
N ASN A 132 16.25 2.66 -2.68
CA ASN A 132 17.01 3.48 -3.61
C ASN A 132 16.12 4.34 -4.52
N ILE A 133 14.81 4.41 -4.23
CA ILE A 133 13.84 5.20 -5.00
C ILE A 133 14.29 6.67 -5.11
N ASP A 134 14.80 7.25 -4.02
CA ASP A 134 15.23 8.65 -3.95
C ASP A 134 16.48 8.95 -4.79
N GLU A 135 17.20 7.91 -5.22
CA GLU A 135 18.36 8.05 -6.10
C GLU A 135 17.96 8.07 -7.58
N LEU A 136 16.70 7.76 -7.91
CA LEU A 136 16.20 7.68 -9.27
C LEU A 136 16.57 8.90 -10.14
N PRO A 137 16.43 10.16 -9.68
CA PRO A 137 16.87 11.32 -10.45
C PRO A 137 18.35 11.25 -10.86
N GLY A 138 19.22 10.84 -9.93
CA GLY A 138 20.66 10.68 -10.17
C GLY A 138 20.99 9.50 -11.07
N LEU A 139 20.25 8.39 -10.94
CA LEU A 139 20.39 7.22 -11.80
C LEU A 139 20.04 7.56 -13.26
N VAL A 140 18.90 8.23 -13.48
CA VAL A 140 18.46 8.64 -14.80
C VAL A 140 19.42 9.64 -15.42
N ARG A 141 19.90 10.62 -14.65
CA ARG A 141 20.92 11.57 -15.11
C ARG A 141 22.17 10.86 -15.64
N LYS A 142 22.73 9.92 -14.88
CA LYS A 142 23.92 9.13 -15.28
C LYS A 142 23.69 8.35 -16.60
N LEU A 143 22.49 7.81 -16.82
CA LEU A 143 22.15 7.06 -18.04
C LEU A 143 22.11 7.91 -19.31
N TYR A 144 21.95 9.22 -19.18
CA TYR A 144 21.91 10.17 -20.30
C TYR A 144 23.18 11.00 -20.45
N GLU A 145 23.99 11.14 -19.40
CA GLU A 145 25.28 11.85 -19.46
C GLU A 145 26.43 10.97 -19.95
N THR A 146 26.31 9.64 -19.85
CA THR A 146 27.41 8.74 -20.25
C THR A 146 27.37 8.45 -21.74
N GLU A 147 28.49 8.66 -22.44
CA GLU A 147 28.62 8.40 -23.89
C GLU A 147 28.54 6.90 -24.24
N ALA A 148 28.90 6.03 -23.29
CA ALA A 148 28.80 4.58 -23.45
C ALA A 148 27.51 4.00 -22.80
N PRO A 149 26.89 2.95 -23.39
CA PRO A 149 25.75 2.25 -22.79
C PRO A 149 26.12 1.68 -21.43
N THR A 150 25.73 2.37 -20.36
CA THR A 150 26.04 1.95 -18.99
C THR A 150 24.83 1.24 -18.39
N LYS A 151 25.07 0.02 -17.89
CA LYS A 151 24.09 -0.73 -17.10
C LYS A 151 24.30 -0.39 -15.63
N ILE A 152 23.24 0.02 -14.93
CA ILE A 152 23.33 0.46 -13.53
C ILE A 152 22.49 -0.45 -12.63
N VAL A 153 23.04 -0.89 -11.50
CA VAL A 153 22.29 -1.62 -10.48
C VAL A 153 22.52 -0.94 -9.13
N GLU A 154 21.46 -0.42 -8.53
CA GLU A 154 21.50 0.21 -7.21
C GLU A 154 20.39 -0.33 -6.31
N ALA A 155 20.70 -1.43 -5.61
CA ALA A 155 19.77 -2.15 -4.76
C ALA A 155 20.37 -2.45 -3.38
N ARG A 156 21.08 -1.47 -2.81
CA ARG A 156 21.66 -1.59 -1.47
C ARG A 156 20.70 -1.04 -0.42
N PHE A 157 20.48 -1.82 0.64
CA PHE A 157 19.74 -1.33 1.80
C PHE A 157 20.53 -0.26 2.55
N LYS A 158 19.84 0.82 2.93
CA LYS A 158 20.41 1.96 3.66
C LYS A 158 20.24 1.77 5.16
N HIS A 159 20.94 0.76 5.71
CA HIS A 159 20.77 0.34 7.10
C HIS A 159 21.22 1.36 8.17
N ARG A 160 21.93 2.42 7.81
CA ARG A 160 22.36 3.44 8.79
C ARG A 160 21.61 4.75 8.65
N ASP A 161 20.90 4.92 7.54
CA ASP A 161 20.25 6.18 7.24
C ASP A 161 18.93 6.26 8.01
N PRO A 162 18.63 7.41 8.60
CA PRO A 162 17.39 7.58 9.30
C PRO A 162 16.23 7.66 8.29
N TYR A 163 15.08 7.06 8.62
CA TYR A 163 13.98 6.90 7.67
C TYR A 163 13.05 8.12 7.67
N HIS A 164 13.42 9.18 6.95
CA HIS A 164 12.67 10.43 6.85
C HIS A 164 12.14 10.69 5.43
N VAL A 165 11.48 9.71 4.84
CA VAL A 165 10.95 9.83 3.48
C VAL A 165 9.68 10.68 3.50
N GLU A 166 9.70 11.88 2.91
CA GLU A 166 8.51 12.73 2.73
C GLU A 166 7.45 12.03 1.86
N THR A 167 6.16 12.29 2.10
CA THR A 167 5.07 11.81 1.24
C THR A 167 4.96 12.70 0.00
N LEU A 168 5.57 12.25 -1.10
CA LEU A 168 5.53 12.93 -2.39
C LEU A 168 4.49 12.31 -3.31
N VAL A 169 3.43 13.07 -3.59
CA VAL A 169 2.35 12.68 -4.51
C VAL A 169 1.98 13.86 -5.39
N ARG A 170 1.98 13.65 -6.71
CA ARG A 170 1.72 14.71 -7.70
C ARG A 170 0.28 15.19 -7.64
N ASN A 171 -0.68 14.25 -7.71
CA ASN A 171 -2.11 14.51 -7.70
C ASN A 171 -2.79 13.56 -6.72
N PRO A 172 -2.86 13.91 -5.41
CA PRO A 172 -3.28 12.97 -4.37
C PRO A 172 -4.77 12.61 -4.41
N GLY A 173 -5.58 13.31 -5.21
CA GLY A 173 -7.02 13.06 -5.32
C GLY A 173 -7.75 13.24 -3.98
N VAL A 174 -8.88 12.55 -3.82
CA VAL A 174 -9.68 12.56 -2.59
C VAL A 174 -9.04 11.71 -1.49
N THR A 175 -8.37 10.62 -1.88
CA THR A 175 -7.78 9.65 -0.96
C THR A 175 -6.34 9.33 -1.37
N THR A 176 -5.42 9.28 -0.41
CA THR A 176 -4.00 8.97 -0.72
C THR A 176 -3.36 8.06 0.32
N PHE A 177 -2.25 7.43 -0.06
CA PHE A 177 -1.40 6.66 0.83
C PHE A 177 -0.37 7.55 1.52
N VAL A 178 -0.05 7.21 2.77
CA VAL A 178 1.03 7.83 3.55
C VAL A 178 1.86 6.72 4.15
N ASN A 179 3.10 6.54 3.68
CA ASN A 179 4.00 5.55 4.29
C ASN A 179 4.39 6.03 5.68
N ILE A 180 4.21 5.20 6.70
CA ILE A 180 4.60 5.49 8.10
C ILE A 180 5.82 4.69 8.53
N ALA A 181 6.04 3.55 7.89
CA ALA A 181 7.15 2.65 8.18
C ALA A 181 7.54 1.84 6.93
N LYS A 182 8.75 1.28 6.94
CA LYS A 182 9.21 0.30 5.96
C LYS A 182 9.82 -0.92 6.64
N GLY A 183 9.93 -2.01 5.90
CA GLY A 183 10.56 -3.24 6.38
C GLY A 183 9.71 -3.93 7.45
N CYS A 184 10.16 -5.10 7.91
CA CYS A 184 9.41 -5.90 8.88
C CYS A 184 10.35 -6.82 9.65
N ASP A 185 10.24 -6.82 10.97
CA ASP A 185 11.07 -7.64 11.86
C ASP A 185 10.39 -8.92 12.39
N ASN A 186 9.23 -9.28 11.82
CA ASN A 186 8.52 -10.51 12.20
C ASN A 186 9.21 -11.80 11.73
N PHE A 187 9.91 -11.77 10.58
CA PHE A 187 10.54 -12.95 9.98
C PHE A 187 9.62 -14.19 9.95
N CYS A 188 8.33 -14.01 9.58
CA CYS A 188 7.43 -15.12 9.36
C CYS A 188 8.05 -16.08 8.32
N THR A 189 7.96 -17.38 8.55
CA THR A 189 8.80 -18.37 7.83
C THR A 189 8.55 -18.39 6.33
N PHE A 190 7.40 -17.92 5.87
CA PHE A 190 7.00 -17.79 4.46
C PHE A 190 7.29 -16.41 3.82
N CYS A 191 7.66 -15.40 4.61
CA CYS A 191 7.63 -14.01 4.17
C CYS A 191 8.96 -13.55 3.57
N ILE A 192 8.90 -13.03 2.33
CA ILE A 192 10.06 -12.49 1.60
C ILE A 192 10.38 -11.02 1.96
N VAL A 193 9.47 -10.35 2.65
CA VAL A 193 9.55 -8.90 2.93
C VAL A 193 10.85 -8.49 3.61
N PRO A 194 11.36 -9.17 4.66
CA PRO A 194 12.62 -8.76 5.31
C PRO A 194 13.82 -8.74 4.36
N PHE A 195 13.79 -9.55 3.30
CA PHE A 195 14.86 -9.64 2.30
C PHE A 195 14.70 -8.65 1.13
N THR A 196 13.53 -8.03 1.00
CA THR A 196 13.17 -7.16 -0.14
C THR A 196 12.77 -5.73 0.26
N ARG A 197 12.53 -5.49 1.54
CA ARG A 197 12.24 -4.17 2.13
C ARG A 197 13.13 -3.89 3.35
N GLY A 198 13.95 -4.85 3.77
CA GLY A 198 14.89 -4.70 4.88
C GLY A 198 14.24 -4.79 6.26
N ARG A 199 15.04 -4.38 7.25
CA ARG A 199 14.65 -4.28 8.67
C ARG A 199 13.61 -3.19 8.88
N GLU A 200 12.80 -3.35 9.92
CA GLU A 200 11.75 -2.40 10.24
C GLU A 200 12.32 -1.03 10.61
N ARG A 201 11.69 0.04 10.10
CA ARG A 201 11.95 1.43 10.47
C ARG A 201 10.68 2.25 10.36
N SER A 202 10.39 2.97 11.43
CA SER A 202 9.34 3.98 11.46
C SER A 202 9.87 5.34 11.02
N ARG A 203 8.98 6.16 10.45
CA ARG A 203 9.23 7.59 10.28
C ARG A 203 8.89 8.31 11.59
N PRO A 204 9.47 9.49 11.86
CA PRO A 204 9.05 10.28 13.01
C PRO A 204 7.60 10.75 12.88
N LEU A 205 6.85 10.73 13.98
CA LEU A 205 5.44 11.11 14.05
C LEU A 205 5.19 12.51 13.49
N GLN A 206 6.01 13.49 13.88
CA GLN A 206 5.85 14.88 13.45
C GLN A 206 5.99 15.08 11.94
N HIS A 207 6.81 14.25 11.29
CA HIS A 207 6.94 14.28 9.82
C HIS A 207 5.65 13.74 9.17
N ILE A 208 5.07 12.67 9.71
CA ILE A 208 3.81 12.10 9.23
C ILE A 208 2.66 13.11 9.40
N VAL A 209 2.53 13.72 10.58
CA VAL A 209 1.50 14.75 10.83
C VAL A 209 1.65 15.94 9.87
N THR A 210 2.88 16.40 9.63
CA THR A 210 3.16 17.49 8.69
C THR A 210 2.75 17.13 7.26
N ASP A 211 3.09 15.93 6.79
CA ASP A 211 2.67 15.45 5.47
C ASP A 211 1.16 15.39 5.33
N VAL A 212 0.46 14.85 6.34
CA VAL A 212 -1.00 14.77 6.32
C VAL A 212 -1.63 16.17 6.27
N ARG A 213 -1.12 17.15 7.02
CA ARG A 213 -1.58 18.55 6.91
C ARG A 213 -1.38 19.12 5.51
N HIS A 214 -0.23 18.87 4.89
CA HIS A 214 0.03 19.33 3.53
C HIS A 214 -0.91 18.69 2.51
N LEU A 215 -1.21 17.40 2.66
CA LEU A 215 -2.16 16.67 1.81
C LEU A 215 -3.59 17.20 1.98
N VAL A 216 -4.04 17.44 3.21
CA VAL A 216 -5.37 18.00 3.48
C VAL A 216 -5.53 19.40 2.87
N ARG A 217 -4.51 20.26 2.95
CA ARG A 217 -4.51 21.58 2.27
C ARG A 217 -4.62 21.47 0.75
N ARG A 218 -4.21 20.34 0.18
CA ARG A 218 -4.32 20.01 -1.26
C ARG A 218 -5.62 19.30 -1.61
N GLY A 219 -6.58 19.23 -0.69
CA GLY A 219 -7.93 18.71 -0.92
C GLY A 219 -8.13 17.23 -0.55
N VAL A 220 -7.13 16.57 0.01
CA VAL A 220 -7.26 15.18 0.48
C VAL A 220 -8.22 15.10 1.67
N LYS A 221 -9.10 14.10 1.65
CA LYS A 221 -10.14 13.85 2.64
C LYS A 221 -9.86 12.61 3.49
N GLU A 222 -9.22 11.61 2.89
CA GLU A 222 -8.87 10.37 3.58
C GLU A 222 -7.40 10.02 3.32
N VAL A 223 -6.69 9.65 4.39
CA VAL A 223 -5.35 9.07 4.29
C VAL A 223 -5.37 7.61 4.71
N THR A 224 -4.65 6.77 3.97
CA THR A 224 -4.38 5.39 4.38
C THR A 224 -2.91 5.27 4.78
N LEU A 225 -2.67 5.07 6.07
CA LEU A 225 -1.35 4.82 6.63
C LEU A 225 -0.85 3.45 6.17
N LEU A 226 0.32 3.43 5.53
CA LEU A 226 0.94 2.25 4.95
C LEU A 226 2.24 1.86 5.64
N GLY A 227 2.43 0.56 5.78
CA GLY A 227 3.65 -0.09 6.24
C GLY A 227 3.60 -1.58 5.90
N GLN A 228 4.69 -2.30 6.13
CA GLN A 228 4.68 -3.77 6.02
C GLN A 228 4.11 -4.44 7.28
N ASN A 229 4.15 -3.74 8.41
CA ASN A 229 3.43 -4.03 9.64
C ASN A 229 3.12 -2.67 10.30
N VAL A 230 1.90 -2.15 10.13
CA VAL A 230 1.61 -0.75 10.55
C VAL A 230 1.55 -0.61 12.07
N ASN A 231 1.03 -1.61 12.77
CA ASN A 231 0.83 -1.56 14.22
C ASN A 231 2.06 -1.98 15.03
N SER A 232 3.18 -2.30 14.39
CA SER A 232 4.49 -2.29 15.05
C SER A 232 5.20 -0.94 14.95
N TYR A 233 4.58 0.08 14.33
CA TYR A 233 5.11 1.43 14.34
C TYR A 233 5.45 1.86 15.77
N HIS A 234 6.68 2.32 15.92
CA HIS A 234 7.17 3.01 17.09
C HIS A 234 8.20 4.05 16.67
N ASP A 235 8.15 5.25 17.25
CA ASP A 235 9.29 6.17 17.26
C ASP A 235 9.80 6.36 18.70
N ASP A 236 10.71 7.30 18.93
CA ASP A 236 11.30 7.54 20.25
C ASP A 236 10.26 7.99 21.32
N SER A 237 9.08 8.43 20.90
CA SER A 237 8.08 9.10 21.75
C SER A 237 6.68 8.48 21.69
N ALA A 238 6.37 7.68 20.67
CA ALA A 238 5.00 7.29 20.34
C ALA A 238 4.94 5.89 19.71
N ASP A 239 3.88 5.14 20.04
CA ASP A 239 3.50 3.92 19.33
C ASP A 239 2.45 4.19 18.22
N PHE A 240 1.98 3.14 17.57
CA PHE A 240 0.98 3.26 16.50
C PHE A 240 -0.35 3.87 16.98
N ALA A 241 -0.77 3.59 18.21
CA ALA A 241 -2.00 4.15 18.76
C ALA A 241 -1.83 5.66 18.97
N ASP A 242 -0.68 6.09 19.50
CA ASP A 242 -0.36 7.52 19.63
C ASP A 242 -0.31 8.21 18.27
N LEU A 243 0.30 7.59 17.26
CA LEU A 243 0.32 8.12 15.89
C LEU A 243 -1.09 8.35 15.34
N LEU A 244 -2.01 7.39 15.50
CA LEU A 244 -3.39 7.53 15.05
C LEU A 244 -4.11 8.67 15.77
N ALA A 245 -3.94 8.76 17.09
CA ALA A 245 -4.50 9.84 17.90
C ALA A 245 -3.98 11.21 17.45
N GLU A 246 -2.67 11.33 17.27
CA GLU A 246 -2.03 12.58 16.86
C GLU A 246 -2.45 13.01 15.46
N VAL A 247 -2.54 12.10 14.49
CA VAL A 247 -3.06 12.45 13.16
C VAL A 247 -4.54 12.88 13.24
N ALA A 248 -5.36 12.22 14.07
CA ALA A 248 -6.76 12.58 14.25
C ALA A 248 -6.96 13.95 14.92
N VAL A 249 -6.12 14.30 15.90
CA VAL A 249 -6.21 15.54 16.67
C VAL A 249 -5.54 16.72 15.96
N GLN A 250 -4.35 16.50 15.40
CA GLN A 250 -3.50 17.57 14.89
C GLN A 250 -3.73 17.93 13.42
N THR A 251 -4.66 17.25 12.74
CA THR A 251 -4.95 17.47 11.32
C THR A 251 -6.46 17.54 11.05
N ASP A 252 -6.83 18.28 10.01
CA ASP A 252 -8.23 18.40 9.55
C ASP A 252 -8.63 17.27 8.57
N VAL A 253 -7.92 16.13 8.60
CA VAL A 253 -8.30 14.98 7.76
C VAL A 253 -9.66 14.43 8.21
N ASP A 254 -10.53 14.12 7.26
CA ASP A 254 -11.87 13.61 7.57
C ASP A 254 -11.82 12.13 7.96
N ARG A 255 -10.94 11.35 7.33
CA ARG A 255 -10.81 9.91 7.58
C ARG A 255 -9.37 9.41 7.62
N ILE A 256 -9.12 8.49 8.53
CA ILE A 256 -7.86 7.78 8.69
C ILE A 256 -8.14 6.29 8.53
N ARG A 257 -7.44 5.67 7.59
CA ARG A 257 -7.35 4.23 7.43
C ARG A 257 -5.93 3.77 7.68
N TYR A 258 -5.80 2.47 7.90
CA TYR A 258 -4.54 1.78 7.87
C TYR A 258 -4.77 0.36 7.35
N THR A 259 -3.72 -0.30 6.90
CA THR A 259 -3.78 -1.70 6.47
C THR A 259 -2.49 -2.41 6.83
N THR A 260 -2.51 -3.74 6.78
CA THR A 260 -1.35 -4.60 7.07
C THR A 260 -0.98 -4.59 8.55
N SER A 261 -1.94 -4.91 9.41
CA SER A 261 -1.72 -5.09 10.84
C SER A 261 -1.30 -6.53 11.17
N HIS A 262 -0.44 -6.70 12.17
CA HIS A 262 -0.10 -8.00 12.73
C HIS A 262 -0.89 -8.25 14.03
N PRO A 263 -1.54 -9.43 14.21
CA PRO A 263 -2.36 -9.69 15.40
C PRO A 263 -1.58 -9.54 16.71
N LYS A 264 -0.32 -10.00 16.76
CA LYS A 264 0.55 -9.86 17.94
C LYS A 264 0.59 -8.42 18.50
N ASP A 265 0.62 -7.41 17.62
CA ASP A 265 0.78 -6.00 17.99
C ASP A 265 -0.57 -5.26 18.14
N PHE A 266 -1.70 -5.97 18.02
CA PHE A 266 -3.02 -5.38 18.22
C PHE A 266 -3.42 -5.47 19.70
N ASN A 267 -3.41 -4.33 20.40
CA ASN A 267 -3.61 -4.24 21.85
C ASN A 267 -4.81 -3.34 22.22
N GLN A 268 -5.16 -3.30 23.51
CA GLN A 268 -6.31 -2.53 24.00
C GLN A 268 -6.15 -1.02 23.79
N LYS A 269 -4.95 -0.46 23.99
CA LYS A 269 -4.68 0.98 23.78
C LYS A 269 -5.04 1.41 22.35
N LEU A 270 -4.65 0.61 21.35
CA LEU A 270 -5.01 0.86 19.95
C LEU A 270 -6.53 0.89 19.75
N VAL A 271 -7.23 -0.09 20.32
CA VAL A 271 -8.69 -0.18 20.25
C VAL A 271 -9.36 1.03 20.91
N ASP A 272 -8.87 1.46 22.08
CA ASP A 272 -9.40 2.61 22.82
C ASP A 272 -9.23 3.92 22.05
N VAL A 273 -8.07 4.12 21.41
CA VAL A 273 -7.82 5.27 20.53
C VAL A 273 -8.76 5.25 19.34
N MET A 274 -8.93 4.09 18.68
CA MET A 274 -9.86 3.95 17.57
C MET A 274 -11.29 4.29 17.98
N ALA A 275 -11.73 3.84 19.15
CA ALA A 275 -13.07 4.13 19.66
C ALA A 275 -13.24 5.62 19.98
N THR A 276 -12.25 6.21 20.66
CA THR A 276 -12.21 7.63 21.05
C THR A 276 -12.28 8.55 19.84
N HIS A 277 -11.58 8.19 18.75
CA HIS A 277 -11.53 8.97 17.52
C HIS A 277 -12.33 8.34 16.37
N SER A 278 -13.40 7.59 16.68
CA SER A 278 -14.23 6.86 15.71
C SER A 278 -14.89 7.74 14.65
N ALA A 279 -14.99 9.06 14.88
CA ALA A 279 -15.43 10.02 13.87
C ALA A 279 -14.46 10.16 12.68
N LYS A 280 -13.16 9.90 12.91
CA LYS A 280 -12.09 10.00 11.89
C LYS A 280 -11.45 8.64 11.59
N ILE A 281 -11.22 7.80 12.59
CA ILE A 281 -10.58 6.49 12.40
C ILE A 281 -11.61 5.47 11.93
N CYS A 282 -11.36 4.91 10.75
CA CYS A 282 -12.28 3.97 10.12
C CYS A 282 -12.31 2.61 10.84
N ASP A 283 -13.49 1.98 10.85
CA ASP A 283 -13.80 0.71 11.53
C ASP A 283 -13.66 -0.52 10.62
N GLY A 284 -13.15 -0.35 9.40
CA GLY A 284 -12.68 -1.44 8.55
C GLY A 284 -11.28 -1.89 8.95
N ILE A 285 -11.18 -3.06 9.59
CA ILE A 285 -9.92 -3.60 10.12
C ILE A 285 -9.43 -4.76 9.25
N HIS A 286 -8.22 -4.62 8.72
CA HIS A 286 -7.52 -5.71 8.04
C HIS A 286 -6.55 -6.38 9.01
N LEU A 287 -6.89 -7.59 9.48
CA LEU A 287 -6.16 -8.31 10.52
C LEU A 287 -5.80 -9.76 10.10
N PRO A 288 -4.78 -9.93 9.24
CA PRO A 288 -4.36 -11.23 8.73
C PRO A 288 -3.96 -12.24 9.80
N PHE A 289 -4.73 -13.33 9.92
CA PHE A 289 -4.40 -14.43 10.82
C PHE A 289 -3.51 -15.49 10.14
N GLN A 290 -3.53 -15.59 8.81
CA GLN A 290 -2.77 -16.54 7.98
C GLN A 290 -3.25 -18.01 8.04
N SER A 291 -3.41 -18.60 9.23
CA SER A 291 -3.93 -19.98 9.41
C SER A 291 -4.71 -20.12 10.72
N GLY A 292 -5.77 -20.93 10.73
CA GLY A 292 -6.62 -21.12 11.93
C GLY A 292 -6.10 -22.17 12.90
N SER A 293 -5.01 -22.86 12.55
CA SER A 293 -4.36 -23.87 13.39
C SER A 293 -3.18 -23.27 14.16
N THR A 294 -3.18 -23.41 15.48
CA THR A 294 -2.07 -23.00 16.36
C THR A 294 -0.76 -23.66 15.94
N ARG A 295 -0.79 -24.95 15.57
CA ARG A 295 0.40 -25.70 15.12
C ARG A 295 0.99 -25.11 13.83
N VAL A 296 0.14 -24.73 12.87
CA VAL A 296 0.58 -24.09 11.62
C VAL A 296 1.07 -22.66 11.90
N LEU A 297 0.40 -21.90 12.77
CA LEU A 297 0.82 -20.54 13.17
C LEU A 297 2.21 -20.52 13.83
N GLU A 298 2.50 -21.50 14.70
CA GLU A 298 3.83 -21.69 15.30
C GLU A 298 4.88 -21.97 14.22
N ARG A 299 4.60 -22.88 13.29
CA ARG A 299 5.48 -23.22 12.16
C ARG A 299 5.67 -22.04 11.19
N MET A 300 4.67 -21.16 11.10
CA MET A 300 4.73 -19.89 10.38
C MET A 300 5.55 -18.81 11.10
N ASN A 301 5.95 -19.04 12.36
CA ASN A 301 6.57 -18.05 13.24
C ASN A 301 5.70 -16.79 13.43
N ARG A 302 4.43 -16.99 13.80
CA ARG A 302 3.46 -15.89 14.03
C ARG A 302 3.50 -15.34 15.46
N GLY A 303 3.93 -16.13 16.44
CA GLY A 303 4.05 -15.69 17.84
C GLY A 303 2.70 -15.45 18.53
N TYR A 304 1.64 -16.11 18.05
CA TYR A 304 0.32 -16.15 18.67
C TYR A 304 -0.39 -17.45 18.25
N SER A 305 -1.32 -17.92 19.09
CA SER A 305 -2.20 -19.07 18.86
C SER A 305 -3.54 -18.68 18.22
N ARG A 306 -4.34 -19.67 17.84
CA ARG A 306 -5.73 -19.48 17.42
C ARG A 306 -6.54 -18.78 18.52
N GLU A 307 -6.36 -19.22 19.75
CA GLU A 307 -7.06 -18.73 20.94
C GLU A 307 -6.73 -17.25 21.19
N ASP A 308 -5.45 -16.89 21.17
CA ASP A 308 -5.00 -15.49 21.27
C ASP A 308 -5.64 -14.60 20.20
N TYR A 309 -5.81 -15.12 18.98
CA TYR A 309 -6.44 -14.39 17.89
C TYR A 309 -7.93 -14.15 18.17
N LEU A 310 -8.66 -15.17 18.62
CA LEU A 310 -10.08 -15.05 18.96
C LEU A 310 -10.31 -14.09 20.14
N GLU A 311 -9.43 -14.10 21.15
CA GLU A 311 -9.44 -13.13 22.24
C GLU A 311 -9.28 -11.69 21.73
N LYS A 312 -8.37 -11.47 20.77
CA LYS A 312 -8.21 -10.15 20.12
C LYS A 312 -9.45 -9.73 19.35
N ILE A 313 -10.09 -10.65 18.62
CA ILE A 313 -11.36 -10.35 17.94
C ILE A 313 -12.44 -9.96 18.94
N ALA A 314 -12.55 -10.67 20.07
CA ALA A 314 -13.51 -10.35 21.13
C ALA A 314 -13.23 -8.97 21.76
N MET A 315 -11.97 -8.67 22.06
CA MET A 315 -11.51 -7.36 22.57
C MET A 315 -11.90 -6.22 21.62
N ILE A 316 -11.64 -6.38 20.32
CA ILE A 316 -11.97 -5.38 19.30
C ILE A 316 -13.48 -5.18 19.23
N ARG A 317 -14.27 -6.26 19.08
CA ARG A 317 -15.74 -6.19 18.98
C ARG A 317 -16.40 -5.54 20.19
N LYS A 318 -15.86 -5.76 21.39
CA LYS A 318 -16.37 -5.17 22.63
C LYS A 318 -16.32 -3.64 22.61
N SER A 319 -15.25 -3.07 22.03
CA SER A 319 -15.00 -1.63 22.07
C SER A 319 -15.38 -0.93 20.75
N LEU A 320 -15.39 -1.68 19.65
CA LEU A 320 -15.74 -1.25 18.31
C LEU A 320 -16.86 -2.16 17.76
N PRO A 321 -18.12 -1.98 18.19
CA PRO A 321 -19.22 -2.89 17.83
C PRO A 321 -19.53 -2.91 16.33
N ASN A 322 -19.16 -1.85 15.59
CA ASN A 322 -19.33 -1.74 14.14
C ASN A 322 -18.12 -2.25 13.34
N ALA A 323 -17.07 -2.74 14.01
CA ALA A 323 -15.86 -3.19 13.34
C ALA A 323 -16.15 -4.33 12.35
N VAL A 324 -15.62 -4.18 11.15
CA VAL A 324 -15.63 -5.23 10.13
C VAL A 324 -14.23 -5.74 9.90
N PHE A 325 -14.12 -7.03 9.62
CA PHE A 325 -12.83 -7.68 9.47
C PHE A 325 -12.60 -8.14 8.05
N SER A 326 -11.37 -7.88 7.59
CA SER A 326 -10.78 -8.57 6.46
C SER A 326 -9.46 -9.24 6.85
N THR A 327 -9.02 -10.23 6.10
CA THR A 327 -7.85 -11.04 6.45
C THR A 327 -7.14 -11.60 5.23
N ASP A 328 -5.86 -11.97 5.40
CA ASP A 328 -5.14 -12.84 4.48
C ASP A 328 -5.05 -14.26 5.05
N ILE A 329 -5.12 -15.26 4.16
CA ILE A 329 -5.08 -16.69 4.48
C ILE A 329 -4.10 -17.39 3.54
N ILE A 330 -3.26 -18.27 4.09
CA ILE A 330 -2.38 -19.14 3.31
C ILE A 330 -2.81 -20.59 3.54
N VAL A 331 -3.26 -21.26 2.49
CA VAL A 331 -3.58 -22.70 2.51
C VAL A 331 -2.47 -23.53 1.86
N GLY A 332 -2.36 -24.80 2.24
CA GLY A 332 -1.32 -25.69 1.75
C GLY A 332 0.07 -25.32 2.25
N PHE A 333 0.18 -24.73 3.45
CA PHE A 333 1.47 -24.46 4.06
C PHE A 333 2.23 -25.78 4.33
N PRO A 334 3.57 -25.85 4.25
CA PRO A 334 4.28 -27.12 4.37
C PRO A 334 4.00 -27.78 5.73
N GLY A 335 3.54 -29.03 5.67
CA GLY A 335 3.10 -29.83 6.81
C GLY A 335 1.65 -29.63 7.24
N GLU A 336 0.83 -28.80 6.57
CA GLU A 336 -0.58 -28.57 6.89
C GLU A 336 -1.45 -29.82 6.62
N THR A 337 -2.10 -30.34 7.65
CA THR A 337 -3.02 -31.49 7.55
C THR A 337 -4.44 -31.04 7.20
N GLU A 338 -5.33 -31.99 6.96
CA GLU A 338 -6.76 -31.68 6.76
C GLU A 338 -7.41 -31.10 8.03
N GLU A 339 -6.99 -31.53 9.22
CA GLU A 339 -7.47 -30.99 10.50
C GLU A 339 -7.12 -29.51 10.65
N ASP A 340 -5.87 -29.12 10.34
CA ASP A 340 -5.45 -27.72 10.40
C ASP A 340 -6.21 -26.84 9.39
N PHE A 341 -6.55 -27.41 8.23
CA PHE A 341 -7.37 -26.74 7.25
C PHE A 341 -8.81 -26.58 7.73
N GLN A 342 -9.39 -27.59 8.40
CA GLN A 342 -10.70 -27.46 9.04
C GLN A 342 -10.70 -26.40 10.15
N ASP A 343 -9.63 -26.29 10.93
CA ASP A 343 -9.47 -25.19 11.89
C ASP A 343 -9.47 -23.83 11.19
N THR A 344 -8.79 -23.71 10.05
CA THR A 344 -8.82 -22.49 9.24
C THR A 344 -10.24 -22.14 8.78
N MET A 345 -10.99 -23.13 8.28
CA MET A 345 -12.39 -22.93 7.88
C MET A 345 -13.28 -22.53 9.07
N SER A 346 -13.10 -23.17 10.23
CA SER A 346 -13.90 -22.90 11.43
C SER A 346 -13.65 -21.49 11.98
N LEU A 347 -12.39 -21.02 11.97
CA LEU A 347 -12.05 -19.67 12.42
C LEU A 347 -12.68 -18.61 11.51
N VAL A 348 -12.65 -18.84 10.19
CA VAL A 348 -13.29 -17.93 9.23
C VAL A 348 -14.79 -17.81 9.50
N LYS A 349 -15.46 -18.93 9.80
CA LYS A 349 -16.88 -18.97 10.20
C LYS A 349 -17.14 -18.21 11.50
N GLU A 350 -16.34 -18.49 12.53
CA GLU A 350 -16.49 -17.92 13.87
C GLU A 350 -16.30 -16.40 13.90
N VAL A 351 -15.28 -15.90 13.19
CA VAL A 351 -15.00 -14.47 13.09
C VAL A 351 -15.90 -13.76 12.08
N GLY A 352 -16.43 -14.46 11.07
CA GLY A 352 -17.33 -13.87 10.08
C GLY A 352 -16.67 -12.74 9.28
N PHE A 353 -15.53 -13.03 8.63
CA PHE A 353 -14.84 -12.07 7.78
C PHE A 353 -15.70 -11.69 6.57
N GLU A 354 -15.95 -10.39 6.40
CA GLU A 354 -16.71 -9.91 5.25
C GLU A 354 -15.87 -9.90 3.95
N THR A 355 -14.55 -9.98 4.08
CA THR A 355 -13.62 -10.06 2.95
C THR A 355 -12.42 -10.92 3.32
N ILE A 356 -12.07 -11.89 2.48
CA ILE A 356 -10.86 -12.68 2.63
C ILE A 356 -9.96 -12.54 1.41
N PHE A 357 -8.66 -12.60 1.63
CA PHE A 357 -7.65 -12.75 0.58
C PHE A 357 -6.91 -14.06 0.83
N ALA A 358 -7.37 -15.13 0.21
CA ALA A 358 -6.76 -16.46 0.37
C ALA A 358 -5.83 -16.79 -0.80
N PHE A 359 -4.70 -17.41 -0.48
CA PHE A 359 -3.69 -17.82 -1.45
C PHE A 359 -3.18 -19.22 -1.12
N LYS A 360 -2.80 -19.98 -2.16
CA LYS A 360 -1.95 -21.15 -1.95
C LYS A 360 -0.57 -20.70 -1.46
N TYR A 361 0.03 -21.48 -0.57
CA TYR A 361 1.44 -21.30 -0.24
C TYR A 361 2.29 -21.34 -1.52
N SER A 362 3.20 -20.38 -1.63
CA SER A 362 4.11 -20.28 -2.76
C SER A 362 5.51 -20.09 -2.21
N PRO A 363 6.44 -21.06 -2.40
CA PRO A 363 7.78 -20.94 -1.87
C PRO A 363 8.49 -19.72 -2.47
N ARG A 364 9.16 -18.97 -1.61
CA ARG A 364 9.94 -17.79 -2.01
C ARG A 364 11.42 -18.00 -1.69
N PRO A 365 12.34 -17.53 -2.56
CA PRO A 365 13.77 -17.59 -2.28
C PRO A 365 14.11 -17.05 -0.88
N PHE A 366 15.13 -17.59 -0.22
CA PHE A 366 15.60 -17.16 1.12
C PHE A 366 14.66 -17.42 2.30
N THR A 367 13.39 -17.73 2.07
CA THR A 367 12.43 -18.01 3.16
C THR A 367 12.71 -19.36 3.82
N LYS A 368 12.40 -19.48 5.12
CA LYS A 368 12.61 -20.73 5.87
C LYS A 368 11.67 -21.84 5.39
N ALA A 369 10.41 -21.50 5.14
CA ALA A 369 9.39 -22.45 4.72
C ALA A 369 9.65 -23.06 3.34
N ALA A 370 10.40 -22.37 2.47
CA ALA A 370 10.82 -22.93 1.18
C ALA A 370 11.81 -24.11 1.32
N LYS A 371 12.38 -24.33 2.50
CA LYS A 371 13.29 -25.44 2.81
C LYS A 371 12.64 -26.56 3.60
N PHE A 372 11.36 -26.45 3.96
CA PHE A 372 10.65 -27.52 4.65
C PHE A 372 10.43 -28.70 3.70
N GLU A 373 10.66 -29.92 4.14
CA GLU A 373 10.62 -31.12 3.29
C GLU A 373 9.19 -31.58 2.98
N ASP A 374 8.25 -31.30 3.88
CA ASP A 374 6.84 -31.67 3.84
C ASP A 374 5.98 -30.67 3.05
N GLN A 375 6.44 -30.30 1.84
CA GLN A 375 5.67 -29.44 0.94
C GLN A 375 4.35 -30.10 0.54
N ILE A 376 3.27 -29.32 0.50
CA ILE A 376 1.96 -29.76 0.02
C ILE A 376 1.92 -29.66 -1.50
N ASP A 377 1.39 -30.68 -2.17
CA ASP A 377 1.28 -30.69 -3.62
C ASP A 377 0.25 -29.66 -4.11
N ASP A 378 0.39 -29.25 -5.38
CA ASP A 378 -0.44 -28.19 -5.96
C ASP A 378 -1.92 -28.55 -6.03
N ALA A 379 -2.26 -29.84 -6.20
CA ALA A 379 -3.64 -30.29 -6.29
C ALA A 379 -4.33 -30.16 -4.92
N THR A 380 -3.69 -30.61 -3.84
CA THR A 380 -4.19 -30.46 -2.47
C THR A 380 -4.34 -28.98 -2.09
N GLY A 381 -3.34 -28.14 -2.39
CA GLY A 381 -3.43 -26.70 -2.13
C GLY A 381 -4.58 -26.03 -2.92
N SER A 382 -4.82 -26.47 -4.16
CA SER A 382 -5.89 -25.96 -5.01
C SER A 382 -7.28 -26.39 -4.54
N ASP A 383 -7.43 -27.64 -4.10
CA ASP A 383 -8.67 -28.14 -3.50
C ASP A 383 -9.04 -27.33 -2.24
N ARG A 384 -8.10 -27.17 -1.31
CA ARG A 384 -8.31 -26.40 -0.08
C ARG A 384 -8.70 -24.95 -0.38
N LEU A 385 -8.00 -24.31 -1.32
CA LEU A 385 -8.32 -22.93 -1.71
C LEU A 385 -9.74 -22.83 -2.29
N ALA A 386 -10.13 -23.77 -3.16
CA ALA A 386 -11.46 -23.79 -3.75
C ALA A 386 -12.56 -24.00 -2.70
N ARG A 387 -12.38 -24.94 -1.76
CA ARG A 387 -13.31 -25.20 -0.66
C ARG A 387 -13.46 -24.00 0.28
N LEU A 388 -12.37 -23.31 0.58
CA LEU A 388 -12.38 -22.10 1.39
C LEU A 388 -13.15 -20.97 0.71
N PHE A 389 -12.93 -20.74 -0.59
CA PHE A 389 -13.66 -19.72 -1.34
C PHE A 389 -15.15 -20.06 -1.50
N ALA A 390 -15.50 -21.31 -1.81
CA ALA A 390 -16.90 -21.73 -1.91
C ALA A 390 -17.66 -21.47 -0.59
N MET A 391 -17.06 -21.85 0.54
CA MET A 391 -17.63 -21.57 1.86
C MET A 391 -17.76 -20.07 2.13
N HIS A 392 -16.72 -19.28 1.82
CA HIS A 392 -16.76 -17.83 2.06
C HIS A 392 -17.76 -17.11 1.18
N GLU A 393 -17.94 -17.54 -0.07
CA GLU A 393 -18.92 -16.96 -1.00
C GLU A 393 -20.34 -17.05 -0.44
N GLU A 394 -20.73 -18.21 0.11
CA GLU A 394 -22.01 -18.39 0.80
C GLU A 394 -22.16 -17.46 2.01
N MET A 395 -21.11 -17.33 2.82
CA MET A 395 -21.11 -16.50 4.02
C MET A 395 -21.14 -15.00 3.70
N ALA A 396 -20.38 -14.54 2.70
CA ALA A 396 -20.16 -13.13 2.41
C ALA A 396 -21.47 -12.42 2.04
N PHE A 397 -22.35 -13.10 1.31
CA PHE A 397 -23.69 -12.60 1.03
C PHE A 397 -24.51 -12.40 2.31
N ALA A 398 -24.54 -13.39 3.20
CA ALA A 398 -25.28 -13.31 4.45
C ALA A 398 -24.76 -12.19 5.37
N LEU A 399 -23.43 -12.07 5.47
CA LEU A 399 -22.77 -11.03 6.26
C LEU A 399 -23.05 -9.62 5.73
N ASN A 400 -23.04 -9.43 4.40
CA ASN A 400 -23.30 -8.12 3.81
C ASN A 400 -24.79 -7.77 3.73
N LYS A 401 -25.70 -8.74 3.74
CA LYS A 401 -27.15 -8.48 3.68
C LYS A 401 -27.65 -7.57 4.80
N LYS A 402 -26.98 -7.58 5.97
CA LYS A 402 -27.31 -6.69 7.09
C LYS A 402 -27.26 -5.20 6.72
N TYR A 403 -26.46 -4.81 5.72
CA TYR A 403 -26.33 -3.42 5.28
C TYR A 403 -27.55 -2.93 4.47
N GLU A 404 -28.35 -3.83 3.88
CA GLU A 404 -29.52 -3.41 3.11
C GLU A 404 -30.48 -2.59 3.98
N ASN A 405 -30.95 -1.47 3.42
CA ASN A 405 -31.77 -0.43 4.06
C ASN A 405 -31.07 0.42 5.13
N GLN A 406 -29.81 0.15 5.48
CA GLN A 406 -29.03 1.05 6.33
C GLN A 406 -28.57 2.28 5.54
N VAL A 407 -28.39 3.40 6.24
CA VAL A 407 -27.78 4.61 5.69
C VAL A 407 -26.31 4.65 6.10
N LEU A 408 -25.41 4.53 5.13
CA LEU A 408 -23.98 4.58 5.36
C LEU A 408 -23.41 5.96 4.98
N PRO A 409 -22.46 6.52 5.75
CA PRO A 409 -21.69 7.68 5.33
C PRO A 409 -20.67 7.27 4.28
N VAL A 410 -20.81 7.76 3.04
CA VAL A 410 -19.96 7.39 1.90
C VAL A 410 -19.12 8.58 1.46
N LEU A 411 -17.79 8.44 1.51
CA LEU A 411 -16.87 9.42 0.92
C LEU A 411 -16.85 9.21 -0.59
N VAL A 412 -17.28 10.21 -1.37
CA VAL A 412 -17.33 10.11 -2.83
C VAL A 412 -15.95 10.35 -3.42
N GLU A 413 -15.47 9.37 -4.19
CA GLU A 413 -14.13 9.39 -4.79
C GLU A 413 -14.17 9.78 -6.27
N LYS A 414 -15.23 9.35 -6.99
CA LYS A 414 -15.36 9.54 -8.43
C LYS A 414 -16.81 9.72 -8.85
N HIS A 415 -17.02 10.49 -9.92
CA HIS A 415 -18.27 10.58 -10.64
C HIS A 415 -18.03 10.35 -12.14
N GLU A 416 -18.78 9.44 -12.75
CA GLU A 416 -18.69 9.15 -14.18
C GLU A 416 -20.02 8.61 -14.71
N ASN A 417 -20.43 9.04 -15.91
CA ASN A 417 -21.66 8.58 -16.57
C ASN A 417 -22.91 8.66 -15.68
N GLY A 418 -23.06 9.74 -14.90
CA GLY A 418 -24.20 9.97 -14.00
C GLY A 418 -24.19 9.12 -12.72
N ARG A 419 -23.13 8.37 -12.45
CA ARG A 419 -22.99 7.53 -11.25
C ARG A 419 -21.81 8.00 -10.41
N SER A 420 -22.04 8.15 -9.12
CA SER A 420 -21.01 8.39 -8.12
C SER A 420 -20.55 7.07 -7.51
N THR A 421 -19.26 7.00 -7.20
CA THR A 421 -18.63 5.86 -6.53
C THR A 421 -17.84 6.37 -5.34
N GLY A 422 -17.97 5.69 -4.20
CA GLY A 422 -17.29 6.07 -2.97
C GLY A 422 -17.17 4.91 -1.99
N ARG A 423 -16.60 5.18 -0.81
CA ARG A 423 -16.42 4.16 0.24
C ARG A 423 -16.97 4.55 1.61
N SER A 424 -17.53 3.58 2.33
CA SER A 424 -17.93 3.73 3.75
C SER A 424 -16.73 3.60 4.70
N THR A 425 -16.90 3.85 6.00
CA THR A 425 -15.83 3.64 7.00
C THR A 425 -15.40 2.17 7.11
N GLN A 426 -16.32 1.23 6.84
CA GLN A 426 -16.07 -0.21 6.74
C GLN A 426 -15.37 -0.62 5.42
N ASN A 427 -14.92 0.36 4.62
CA ASN A 427 -14.27 0.17 3.33
C ASN A 427 -15.17 -0.48 2.26
N LYS A 428 -16.50 -0.34 2.38
CA LYS A 428 -17.46 -0.86 1.40
C LYS A 428 -17.53 0.06 0.20
N LEU A 429 -17.30 -0.49 -0.99
CA LEU A 429 -17.48 0.22 -2.24
C LEU A 429 -18.97 0.41 -2.50
N VAL A 430 -19.42 1.65 -2.71
CA VAL A 430 -20.84 1.97 -2.95
C VAL A 430 -20.98 2.74 -4.25
N HIS A 431 -21.86 2.26 -5.13
CA HIS A 431 -22.26 2.95 -6.34
C HIS A 431 -23.69 3.49 -6.21
N PHE A 432 -23.90 4.75 -6.55
CA PHE A 432 -25.21 5.39 -6.41
C PHE A 432 -25.38 6.52 -7.44
N ALA A 433 -26.62 6.93 -7.68
CA ALA A 433 -26.89 8.14 -8.46
C ALA A 433 -26.51 9.37 -7.62
N GLY A 434 -25.59 10.17 -8.13
CA GLY A 434 -25.07 11.36 -7.45
C GLY A 434 -24.65 12.43 -8.44
N ILE A 435 -24.02 13.49 -7.96
CA ILE A 435 -23.58 14.63 -8.80
C ILE A 435 -22.06 14.83 -8.70
N PRO A 436 -21.40 15.43 -9.71
CA PRO A 436 -19.96 15.68 -9.68
C PRO A 436 -19.49 16.48 -8.45
N GLU A 437 -20.31 17.39 -7.94
CA GLU A 437 -20.01 18.24 -6.78
C GLU A 437 -19.91 17.47 -5.46
N ASP A 438 -20.32 16.20 -5.45
CA ASP A 438 -20.17 15.34 -4.29
C ASP A 438 -18.75 14.79 -4.13
N ILE A 439 -17.90 14.82 -5.16
CA ILE A 439 -16.51 14.33 -5.07
C ILE A 439 -15.79 15.04 -3.92
N GLY A 440 -15.21 14.25 -3.01
CA GLY A 440 -14.55 14.73 -1.79
C GLY A 440 -15.50 15.08 -0.65
N ARG A 441 -16.81 14.82 -0.78
CA ARG A 441 -17.78 14.95 0.31
C ARG A 441 -18.16 13.58 0.87
N ILE A 442 -18.47 13.54 2.16
CA ILE A 442 -19.11 12.41 2.79
C ILE A 442 -20.61 12.61 2.70
N VAL A 443 -21.31 11.75 1.95
CA VAL A 443 -22.75 11.83 1.74
C VAL A 443 -23.46 10.61 2.34
N PRO A 444 -24.67 10.78 2.89
CA PRO A 444 -25.47 9.67 3.39
C PRO A 444 -26.09 8.90 2.22
N VAL A 445 -25.84 7.59 2.17
CA VAL A 445 -26.36 6.71 1.11
C VAL A 445 -27.13 5.55 1.75
N ARG A 446 -28.42 5.43 1.44
CA ARG A 446 -29.22 4.26 1.81
C ARG A 446 -28.86 3.10 0.89
N ILE A 447 -28.39 2.00 1.47
CA ILE A 447 -27.99 0.82 0.70
C ILE A 447 -29.25 0.07 0.26
N GLN A 448 -29.37 -0.17 -1.05
CA GLN A 448 -30.48 -0.91 -1.65
C GLN A 448 -30.13 -2.38 -1.86
N LYS A 449 -28.90 -2.65 -2.33
CA LYS A 449 -28.36 -4.00 -2.51
C LYS A 449 -26.93 -4.08 -2.04
N ALA A 450 -26.63 -5.10 -1.25
CA ALA A 450 -25.32 -5.34 -0.69
C ALA A 450 -24.71 -6.64 -1.26
N PHE A 451 -23.90 -6.54 -2.31
CA PHE A 451 -23.17 -7.69 -2.87
C PHE A 451 -21.82 -7.87 -2.17
N PRO A 452 -21.17 -9.05 -2.27
CA PRO A 452 -19.88 -9.34 -1.62
C PRO A 452 -18.80 -8.26 -1.80
N PHE A 453 -18.70 -7.67 -3.00
CA PHE A 453 -17.60 -6.76 -3.38
C PHE A 453 -18.02 -5.31 -3.59
N ALA A 454 -19.31 -5.03 -3.78
CA ALA A 454 -19.82 -3.69 -4.04
C ALA A 454 -21.28 -3.58 -3.65
N PHE A 455 -21.66 -2.41 -3.14
CA PHE A 455 -23.03 -2.09 -2.80
C PHE A 455 -23.61 -1.13 -3.83
N THR A 456 -24.93 -1.13 -3.93
CA THR A 456 -25.67 -0.09 -4.66
C THR A 456 -26.62 0.60 -3.70
N GLY A 457 -26.85 1.88 -3.90
CA GLY A 457 -27.72 2.66 -3.03
C GLY A 457 -28.23 3.93 -3.66
N GLU A 458 -28.93 4.70 -2.84
CA GLU A 458 -29.49 6.01 -3.19
C GLU A 458 -29.01 7.06 -2.19
N ARG A 459 -28.61 8.23 -2.70
CA ARG A 459 -28.29 9.36 -1.83
C ARG A 459 -29.55 9.82 -1.12
N VAL A 460 -29.47 10.00 0.20
CA VAL A 460 -30.57 10.54 1.01
C VAL A 460 -30.32 12.03 1.21
N LEU A 461 -31.36 12.86 1.05
CA LEU A 461 -31.32 14.25 1.49
C LEU A 461 -31.61 14.26 2.99
N ILE A 462 -30.61 14.54 3.82
CA ILE A 462 -30.86 14.83 5.23
C ILE A 462 -31.32 16.28 5.29
N HIS A 463 -32.60 16.52 5.56
CA HIS A 463 -33.07 17.83 5.96
C HIS A 463 -32.44 18.16 7.34
N PRO A 464 -31.84 19.34 7.52
CA PRO A 464 -31.08 19.68 8.72
C PRO A 464 -31.88 19.69 10.05
N GLU A 465 -33.19 19.48 10.03
CA GLU A 465 -34.05 19.54 11.23
C GLU A 465 -34.09 18.25 12.07
N THR A 466 -33.57 17.12 11.57
CA THR A 466 -33.60 15.83 12.30
C THR A 466 -32.32 15.48 13.08
N ALA A 467 -31.32 16.38 13.14
CA ALA A 467 -30.07 16.14 13.88
C ALA A 467 -30.13 16.48 15.38
N VAL A 468 -31.30 16.92 15.88
CA VAL A 468 -31.57 17.10 17.31
C VAL A 468 -32.60 16.03 17.68
N LEU A 469 -32.25 15.16 18.62
CA LEU A 469 -33.01 14.02 19.17
C LEU A 469 -32.69 12.64 18.55
N SER A 470 -31.57 12.07 18.97
CA SER A 470 -31.53 10.71 19.56
C SER A 470 -30.19 10.46 20.25
#